data_AF-A0A6D0F507-F1
#
_entry.id   AF-A0A6D0F507-F1
#
_cell.length_a   1.000
_cell.length_b   1.000
_cell.length_c   1.000
_cell.angle_alpha   90.00
_cell.angle_beta   90.00
_cell.angle_gamma   90.00
#
_symmetry.space_group_name_H-M   'P 1'
#
loop_
_entity.id
_entity.type
_entity.pdbx_description
1 polymer ?
#
loop_
_entity_poly.entity_id
_entity_poly.type
_entity_poly.pdbx_seq_one_letter_code
_entity_poly.pdbx_strand_id
1 'polypeptide(L)' 'MGYTSWGPIDLVSASHSQMSKRYGFIYVDRDDNGEGSLTRTRKKSFGWYAEVIKTRGLSLKK' A
#
# COMPACT_ATOMS: atom_id res chain seq x y z
N MET A 1 21.13 2.95 -6.61
CA MET A 1 20.45 2.47 -5.39
C MET A 1 19.18 3.29 -5.17
N GLY A 2 18.18 2.76 -4.46
CA GLY A 2 16.87 3.44 -4.26
C GLY A 2 16.06 2.85 -3.11
N TYR A 3 14.86 3.38 -2.85
CA TYR A 3 13.93 2.89 -1.83
C TYR A 3 12.65 2.36 -2.47
N THR A 4 12.27 1.13 -2.10
CA THR A 4 11.03 0.47 -2.56
C THR A 4 10.19 0.08 -1.36
N SER A 5 8.99 0.67 -1.24
CA SER A 5 8.06 0.32 -0.16
C SER A 5 7.63 -1.14 -0.26
N TRP A 6 7.63 -1.85 0.87
CA TRP A 6 7.15 -3.23 0.94
C TRP A 6 5.63 -3.29 0.78
N GLY A 7 5.15 -4.20 -0.07
CA GLY A 7 3.73 -4.42 -0.33
C GLY A 7 2.99 -3.14 -0.73
N PRO A 8 3.33 -2.48 -1.86
CA PRO A 8 2.71 -1.23 -2.29
C PRO A 8 1.20 -1.38 -2.61
N ILE A 9 0.73 -2.61 -2.78
CA ILE A 9 -0.67 -3.04 -2.81
C ILE A 9 -0.88 -4.02 -1.65
N ASP A 10 -2.06 -3.97 -1.01
CA ASP A 10 -2.40 -4.90 0.07
C ASP A 10 -2.25 -6.35 -0.40
N LEU A 11 -1.61 -7.15 0.45
CA LEU A 11 -1.23 -8.54 0.20
C LEU A 11 -1.30 -9.35 1.49
N VAL A 12 -1.24 -10.68 1.35
CA VAL A 12 -1.19 -11.62 2.48
C VAL A 12 0.16 -11.50 3.19
N SER A 13 0.14 -11.20 4.49
CA SER A 13 1.36 -11.07 5.28
C SER A 13 2.10 -12.42 5.42
N ALA A 14 3.43 -12.38 5.31
CA ALA A 14 4.25 -13.59 5.32
C ALA A 14 4.25 -14.34 6.68
N SER A 15 4.09 -13.62 7.79
CA SER A 15 4.24 -14.21 9.13
C SER A 15 3.01 -14.97 9.63
N HIS A 16 1.81 -14.46 9.30
CA HIS A 16 0.55 -14.98 9.87
C HIS A 16 -0.51 -15.25 8.79
N SER A 17 -0.17 -15.12 7.50
CA SER A 17 -1.10 -15.30 6.39
C SER A 17 -2.37 -14.44 6.47
N GLN A 18 -2.24 -13.22 6.98
CA GLN A 18 -3.36 -12.28 7.18
C GLN A 18 -3.40 -11.17 6.11
N MET A 19 -4.60 -10.86 5.62
CA MET A 19 -4.98 -9.68 4.83
C MET A 19 -5.29 -8.45 5.70
N SER A 20 -5.72 -8.67 6.96
CA SER A 20 -6.05 -7.60 7.91
C SER A 20 -4.85 -6.71 8.25
N LYS A 21 -3.63 -7.26 8.19
CA LYS A 21 -2.38 -6.49 8.30
C LYS A 21 -2.01 -5.86 6.95
N ARG A 22 -2.39 -4.59 6.77
CA ARG A 22 -2.32 -3.88 5.47
C ARG A 22 -1.11 -2.96 5.37
N TYR A 23 -0.39 -3.06 4.26
CA TYR A 23 0.84 -2.28 3.98
C TYR A 23 0.68 -1.30 2.82
N GLY A 24 -0.23 -1.60 1.88
CA GLY A 24 -0.25 -0.95 0.58
C GLY A 24 -0.74 0.47 0.60
N PHE A 25 -0.33 1.21 -0.42
CA PHE A 25 -0.96 2.45 -0.85
C PHE A 25 -2.28 2.20 -1.59
N ILE A 26 -2.47 0.97 -2.06
CA ILE A 26 -3.68 0.49 -2.73
C ILE A 26 -4.36 -0.52 -1.80
N TYR A 27 -5.60 -0.23 -1.42
CA TYR A 27 -6.46 -1.16 -0.71
C TYR A 27 -6.95 -2.24 -1.65
N VAL A 28 -6.98 -3.49 -1.18
CA VAL A 28 -7.62 -4.62 -1.85
C VAL A 28 -8.78 -5.08 -0.97
N ASP A 29 -9.96 -5.15 -1.57
CA ASP A 29 -11.17 -5.67 -0.95
C ASP A 29 -11.10 -7.19 -0.82
N ARG A 30 -10.42 -7.63 0.24
CA ARG A 30 -10.33 -9.02 0.68
C ARG A 30 -10.06 -9.06 2.18
N ASP A 31 -10.69 -9.98 2.88
CA ASP A 31 -10.46 -10.25 4.30
C ASP A 31 -9.64 -11.52 4.56
N ASP A 32 -9.47 -11.87 5.84
CA ASP A 32 -8.69 -13.04 6.27
C ASP A 32 -9.39 -14.39 5.97
N ASN A 33 -10.71 -14.38 5.78
CA ASN A 33 -11.49 -15.56 5.38
C ASN A 33 -11.49 -15.77 3.86
N GLY A 34 -10.97 -14.79 3.11
CA GLY A 34 -10.90 -14.81 1.67
C GLY A 34 -12.10 -14.16 0.99
N GLU A 35 -13.03 -13.58 1.75
CA GLU A 35 -14.22 -12.89 1.25
C GLU A 35 -13.86 -11.49 0.74
N GLY A 36 -14.57 -11.02 -0.29
CA GLY A 36 -14.39 -9.70 -0.88
C GLY A 36 -14.33 -9.72 -2.42
N SER A 37 -14.50 -8.55 -3.02
CA SER A 37 -14.61 -8.39 -4.49
C SER A 37 -13.27 -8.33 -5.22
N LEU A 38 -12.15 -8.31 -4.48
CA LEU A 38 -10.81 -7.99 -4.99
C LEU A 38 -10.73 -6.61 -5.67
N THR A 39 -11.70 -5.73 -5.43
CA THR A 39 -11.67 -4.34 -5.92
C THR A 39 -10.49 -3.59 -5.33
N ARG A 40 -9.87 -2.76 -6.16
CA ARG A 40 -8.70 -1.94 -5.77
C ARG A 40 -9.11 -0.49 -5.60
N THR A 41 -8.80 0.07 -4.44
CA THR A 41 -9.11 1.47 -4.13
C THR A 41 -7.85 2.19 -3.66
N ARG A 42 -7.64 3.41 -4.16
CA ARG A 42 -6.49 4.24 -3.75
C ARG A 42 -6.69 4.71 -2.31
N LYS A 43 -5.72 4.44 -1.43
CA LYS A 43 -5.70 5.02 -0.08
C LYS A 43 -5.21 6.47 -0.15
N LYS A 44 -5.41 7.24 0.92
CA LYS A 44 -4.88 8.61 1.04
C LYS A 44 -3.35 8.66 0.80
N SER A 45 -2.64 7.64 1.27
CA SER A 45 -1.19 7.49 1.11
C SER A 45 -0.75 7.30 -0.35
N PHE A 46 -1.64 6.91 -1.26
CA PHE A 46 -1.33 6.79 -2.70
C PHE A 46 -0.93 8.13 -3.31
N GLY A 47 -1.76 9.17 -3.11
CA GLY A 47 -1.47 10.50 -3.64
C GLY A 47 -0.23 11.11 -2.99
N TRP A 48 -0.07 10.91 -1.69
CA TRP A 48 1.12 11.34 -0.96
C TRP A 48 2.41 10.71 -1.51
N TYR A 49 2.46 9.39 -1.67
CA TYR A 49 3.68 8.73 -2.15
C TYR A 49 3.98 9.04 -3.62
N ALA A 50 2.94 9.22 -4.44
CA ALA A 50 3.09 9.70 -5.81
C ALA A 50 3.76 11.08 -5.86
N GLU A 51 3.38 12.00 -4.97
CA GLU A 51 4.00 13.33 -4.88
C GLU A 51 5.45 13.26 -4.38
N VAL A 52 5.74 12.39 -3.41
CA VAL A 52 7.13 12.13 -2.96
C VAL A 52 8.00 11.67 -4.13
N ILE A 53 7.53 10.72 -4.94
CA ILE A 53 8.28 10.24 -6.11
C ILE A 53 8.45 11.37 -7.14
N LYS A 54 7.35 12.06 -7.48
CA LYS A 54 7.34 13.13 -8.49
C LYS A 54 8.31 14.26 -8.15
N THR A 55 8.40 14.61 -6.87
CA THR A 55 9.28 15.68 -6.37
C THR A 55 10.68 15.19 -6.03
N ARG A 56 11.00 13.91 -6.29
CA ARG A 56 12.27 13.29 -5.86
C ARG A 56 12.56 13.51 -4.36
N GLY A 57 11.52 13.44 -3.55
CA GLY A 57 11.59 13.62 -2.10
C GLY A 57 11.55 15.06 -1.61
N LEU A 58 11.48 16.07 -2.48
CA LEU A 58 11.42 17.48 -2.04
C LEU A 58 10.14 17.78 -1.25
N SER A 59 9.02 17.09 -1.51
CA SER A 59 7.77 17.26 -0.76
C SER A 59 7.84 16.83 0.71
N LEU A 60 8.93 16.18 1.13
CA LEU A 60 9.16 15.77 2.53
C LEU A 60 9.92 16.83 3.35
N LYS A 61 10.47 17.86 2.71
CA LYS A 61 11.21 18.93 3.39
C LYS A 61 10.22 19.92 4.03
N LYS A 62 10.52 20.33 5.26
CA LYS A 62 9.79 21.40 5.98
C LYS A 62 10.25 22.77 5.52
#